data_AF-A0AAP6LF78-F1
#
_entry.id   AF-A0AAP6LF78-F1
#
_cell.length_a   1.000
_cell.length_b   1.000
_cell.length_c   1.000
_cell.angle_alpha   90.00
_cell.angle_beta   90.00
_cell.angle_gamma   90.00
#
_symmetry.space_group_name_H-M   'P 1'
#
loop_
_entity.id
_entity.type
_entity.pdbx_description
1 polymer ?
#
loop_
_entity_poly.entity_id
_entity_poly.type
_entity_poly.pdbx_seq_one_letter_code
_entity_poly.pdbx_strand_id
1 'polypeptide(L)'
;MSHVRWTYLVATLLVCASLVHLKGEWGNSDSINVFNYWCGGATLVALVVAIGEIVHAGTAGKAVRKAFARAAHQQAKVLAIEVISLIDDVSSKVQRKDYSAALRALQMARRFLARLDARYAKDLTQHPSLTPLLNDAEMIILKAIHNTTSATMSREARHTLSDYLVRIKSSVETLERRGVEE
;
A
#
# COMPACT_ATOMS: atom_id res chain seq x y z
N MET A 1 -18.61 -17.22 5.55
CA MET A 1 -19.98 -17.29 4.99
C MET A 1 -20.72 -18.46 5.62
N SER A 2 -21.67 -18.27 6.54
CA SER A 2 -22.66 -19.33 6.88
C SER A 2 -23.76 -18.86 7.84
N HIS A 3 -23.43 -18.19 8.95
CA HIS A 3 -24.41 -17.98 10.04
C HIS A 3 -25.50 -16.94 9.72
N VAL A 4 -25.15 -15.86 9.02
CA VAL A 4 -26.09 -14.74 8.74
C VAL A 4 -27.15 -15.12 7.71
N ARG A 5 -26.78 -15.89 6.67
CA ARG A 5 -27.76 -16.41 5.70
C ARG A 5 -28.73 -17.39 6.38
N TRP A 6 -28.23 -18.17 7.33
CA TRP A 6 -29.03 -19.08 8.14
C TRP A 6 -30.05 -18.34 9.01
N THR A 7 -29.67 -17.22 9.64
CA THR A 7 -30.59 -16.43 10.46
C THR A 7 -31.71 -15.79 9.63
N TYR A 8 -31.43 -15.31 8.42
CA TYR A 8 -32.47 -14.82 7.51
C TYR A 8 -33.43 -15.92 7.08
N LEU A 9 -32.91 -17.10 6.74
CA LEU A 9 -33.71 -18.24 6.31
C LEU A 9 -34.64 -18.71 7.45
N VAL A 10 -34.13 -18.79 8.67
CA VAL A 10 -34.90 -19.17 9.87
C VAL A 10 -35.94 -18.10 10.24
N ALA A 11 -35.58 -16.82 10.21
CA ALA A 11 -36.53 -15.73 10.51
C ALA A 11 -37.68 -15.68 9.49
N THR A 12 -37.37 -15.90 8.21
CA THR A 12 -38.39 -15.90 7.15
C THR A 12 -39.30 -17.13 7.26
N LEU A 13 -38.74 -18.31 7.56
CA LEU A 13 -39.51 -19.53 7.82
C LEU A 13 -40.43 -19.39 9.04
N LEU A 14 -39.97 -18.74 10.12
CA LEU A 14 -40.78 -18.49 11.31
C LEU A 14 -41.95 -17.54 11.04
N VAL A 15 -41.72 -16.47 10.27
CA VAL A 15 -42.78 -15.53 9.86
C VAL A 15 -43.80 -16.20 8.92
N CYS A 16 -43.33 -17.03 7.98
CA CYS A 16 -44.23 -17.79 7.12
C CYS A 16 -45.04 -18.83 7.90
N ALA A 17 -44.43 -19.53 8.86
CA ALA A 17 -45.11 -20.52 9.70
C ALA A 17 -46.17 -19.88 10.61
N SER A 18 -45.89 -18.70 11.19
CA SER A 18 -46.86 -17.97 12.01
C SER A 18 -48.04 -17.45 11.18
N LEU A 19 -47.79 -16.95 9.96
CA LEU A 19 -48.84 -16.55 9.01
C LEU A 19 -49.76 -17.72 8.60
N VAL A 20 -49.21 -18.92 8.43
CA VAL A 20 -50.00 -20.13 8.11
C VAL A 20 -50.87 -20.55 9.31
N HIS A 21 -50.34 -20.47 10.54
CA HIS A 21 -51.11 -20.80 11.74
C HIS A 21 -52.24 -19.80 12.03
N LEU A 22 -52.07 -18.53 11.69
CA LEU A 22 -53.07 -17.48 11.94
C LEU A 22 -54.17 -17.42 10.88
N LYS A 23 -54.05 -18.13 9.74
CA LYS A 23 -54.99 -18.09 8.60
C LYS A 23 -56.46 -18.41 8.97
N GLY A 24 -56.71 -19.03 10.13
CA GLY A 24 -58.06 -19.36 10.62
C GLY A 24 -58.74 -18.34 11.53
N GLU A 25 -58.05 -17.29 12.02
CA GLU A 25 -58.55 -16.46 13.14
C GLU A 25 -58.59 -14.93 12.86
N TRP A 26 -58.56 -14.51 11.59
CA TRP A 26 -58.49 -13.09 11.19
C TRP A 26 -59.72 -12.21 11.54
N GLY A 27 -60.68 -12.76 12.31
CA GLY A 27 -61.84 -12.03 12.81
C GLY A 27 -61.76 -11.65 14.29
N ASN A 28 -60.73 -12.07 15.03
CA ASN A 28 -60.64 -11.85 16.48
C ASN A 28 -59.51 -10.86 16.82
N SER A 29 -59.84 -9.84 17.62
CA SER A 29 -58.92 -8.74 17.99
C SER A 29 -57.65 -9.24 18.69
N ASP A 30 -57.78 -10.32 19.47
CA ASP A 30 -56.66 -10.92 20.21
C ASP A 30 -55.63 -11.57 19.27
N SER A 31 -56.05 -12.22 18.19
CA SER A 31 -55.14 -12.86 17.22
C SER A 31 -54.35 -11.82 16.42
N ILE A 32 -54.94 -10.63 16.18
CA ILE A 32 -54.26 -9.47 15.55
C ILE A 32 -53.22 -8.86 16.51
N ASN A 33 -53.54 -8.74 17.81
CA ASN A 33 -52.60 -8.23 18.81
C ASN A 33 -51.39 -9.16 18.99
N VAL A 34 -51.61 -10.48 19.01
CA VAL A 34 -50.53 -11.47 19.06
C VAL A 34 -49.66 -11.40 17.81
N PHE A 35 -50.26 -11.27 16.62
CA PHE A 35 -49.51 -11.09 15.36
C PHE A 35 -48.65 -9.82 15.38
N ASN A 36 -49.21 -8.68 15.79
CA ASN A 36 -48.48 -7.42 15.90
C ASN A 36 -47.33 -7.50 16.92
N TYR A 37 -47.52 -8.20 18.04
CA TYR A 37 -46.47 -8.42 19.03
C TYR A 37 -45.27 -9.21 18.44
N TRP A 38 -45.55 -10.31 17.75
CA TRP A 38 -44.50 -11.10 17.08
C TRP A 38 -43.83 -10.36 15.93
N CYS A 39 -44.59 -9.58 15.16
CA CYS A 39 -44.06 -8.76 14.07
C CYS A 39 -43.17 -7.62 14.59
N GLY A 40 -43.56 -7.00 15.70
CA GLY A 40 -42.72 -6.02 16.42
C GLY A 40 -41.42 -6.64 16.93
N GLY A 41 -41.50 -7.83 17.54
CA GLY A 41 -40.32 -8.60 17.97
C GLY A 41 -39.37 -8.93 16.81
N ALA A 42 -39.91 -9.40 15.68
CA ALA A 42 -39.11 -9.71 14.48
C ALA A 42 -38.42 -8.46 13.90
N THR A 43 -39.10 -7.31 13.90
CA THR A 43 -38.55 -6.03 13.43
C THR A 43 -37.39 -5.57 14.31
N LEU A 44 -37.51 -5.73 15.63
CA LEU A 44 -36.45 -5.38 16.58
C LEU A 44 -35.22 -6.28 16.41
N VAL A 45 -35.41 -7.58 16.19
CA VAL A 45 -34.32 -8.52 15.89
C VAL A 45 -33.63 -8.17 14.57
N ALA A 46 -34.40 -7.84 13.52
CA ALA A 46 -33.85 -7.41 12.24
C ALA A 46 -32.99 -6.15 12.37
N LEU A 47 -33.40 -5.18 13.21
CA LEU A 47 -32.64 -3.97 13.47
C LEU A 47 -31.30 -4.26 14.15
N VAL A 48 -31.27 -5.14 15.16
CA VAL A 48 -30.03 -5.55 15.85
C VAL A 48 -29.06 -6.23 14.88
N VAL A 49 -29.57 -7.10 14.00
CA VAL A 49 -28.76 -7.75 12.95
C VAL A 49 -28.18 -6.72 11.99
N ALA A 50 -28.99 -5.77 11.51
CA ALA A 50 -28.54 -4.72 10.59
C ALA A 50 -27.42 -3.85 11.20
N ILE A 51 -27.53 -3.50 12.49
CA ILE A 51 -26.45 -2.77 13.20
C ILE A 51 -25.18 -3.63 13.28
N GLY A 52 -25.33 -4.92 13.58
CA GLY A 52 -24.22 -5.88 13.59
C GLY A 52 -23.51 -5.98 12.24
N GLU A 53 -24.25 -5.95 11.13
CA GLU A 53 -23.70 -5.95 9.77
C GLU A 53 -22.93 -4.66 9.46
N ILE A 54 -23.41 -3.49 9.87
CA ILE A 54 -22.71 -2.22 9.67
C ILE A 54 -21.38 -2.23 10.44
N VAL A 55 -21.37 -2.73 11.67
CA VAL A 55 -20.14 -2.85 12.48
C VAL A 55 -19.19 -3.89 11.87
N HIS A 56 -19.71 -5.03 11.41
CA HIS A 56 -18.91 -6.06 10.74
C HIS A 56 -18.32 -5.58 9.41
N ALA A 57 -19.09 -4.87 8.59
CA ALA A 57 -18.63 -4.25 7.37
C ALA A 57 -17.56 -3.18 7.64
N GLY A 58 -17.74 -2.38 8.70
CA GLY A 58 -16.75 -1.40 9.14
C GLY A 58 -15.44 -2.02 9.62
N THR A 59 -15.50 -3.15 10.34
CA THR A 59 -14.30 -3.87 10.80
C THR A 59 -13.61 -4.63 9.67
N ALA A 60 -14.36 -5.28 8.77
CA ALA A 60 -13.82 -5.91 7.57
C ALA A 60 -13.14 -4.87 6.65
N GLY A 61 -13.76 -3.71 6.44
CA GLY A 61 -13.17 -2.60 5.69
C GLY A 61 -11.86 -2.08 6.31
N LYS A 62 -11.81 -1.97 7.65
CA LYS A 62 -10.57 -1.62 8.37
C LYS A 62 -9.49 -2.69 8.20
N ALA A 63 -9.83 -3.98 8.28
CA ALA A 63 -8.89 -5.08 8.13
C ALA A 63 -8.30 -5.14 6.71
N VAL A 64 -9.14 -4.96 5.68
CA VAL A 64 -8.72 -4.88 4.28
C VAL A 64 -7.80 -3.68 4.06
N ARG A 65 -8.16 -2.50 4.57
CA ARG A 65 -7.31 -1.30 4.48
C ARG A 65 -5.94 -1.53 5.15
N LYS A 66 -5.90 -2.18 6.30
CA LYS A 66 -4.66 -2.54 7.00
C LYS A 66 -3.83 -3.55 6.20
N ALA A 67 -4.47 -4.52 5.54
CA ALA A 67 -3.78 -5.48 4.68
C ALA A 67 -3.17 -4.81 3.44
N PHE A 68 -3.91 -3.89 2.80
CA PHE A 68 -3.38 -3.10 1.68
C PHE A 68 -2.22 -2.20 2.10
N ALA A 69 -2.30 -1.53 3.25
CA ALA A 69 -1.21 -0.71 3.79
C ALA A 69 0.05 -1.55 4.00
N ARG A 70 -0.07 -2.74 4.62
CA ARG A 70 1.04 -3.68 4.80
C ARG A 70 1.64 -4.15 3.47
N ALA A 71 0.81 -4.48 2.48
CA ALA A 71 1.27 -4.91 1.18
C ALA A 71 2.00 -3.78 0.42
N ALA A 72 1.49 -2.55 0.50
CA ALA A 72 2.13 -1.37 -0.07
C ALA A 72 3.49 -1.09 0.59
N HIS A 73 3.55 -1.19 1.92
CA HIS A 73 4.78 -1.03 2.70
C HIS A 73 5.84 -2.08 2.32
N GLN A 74 5.44 -3.36 2.22
CA GLN A 74 6.36 -4.42 1.82
C GLN A 74 6.92 -4.19 0.41
N GLN A 75 6.09 -3.74 -0.53
CA GLN A 75 6.55 -3.40 -1.89
C GLN A 75 7.56 -2.25 -1.87
N ALA A 76 7.32 -1.23 -1.06
CA ALA A 76 8.23 -0.09 -0.95
C ALA A 76 9.58 -0.46 -0.37
N LYS A 77 9.60 -1.32 0.65
CA LYS A 77 10.83 -1.87 1.22
C LYS A 77 11.64 -2.61 0.16
N VAL A 78 10.99 -3.44 -0.66
CA VAL A 78 11.65 -4.13 -1.78
C VAL A 78 12.21 -3.12 -2.78
N LEU A 79 11.44 -2.08 -3.14
CA LEU A 79 11.93 -1.03 -4.05
C LEU A 79 13.12 -0.25 -3.47
N ALA A 80 13.12 0.07 -2.17
CA ALA A 80 14.22 0.77 -1.52
C ALA A 80 15.51 -0.08 -1.52
N ILE A 81 15.40 -1.37 -1.21
CA ILE A 81 16.51 -2.32 -1.28
C ILE A 81 17.05 -2.41 -2.71
N GLU A 82 16.17 -2.47 -3.71
CA GLU A 82 16.56 -2.51 -5.12
C GLU A 82 17.32 -1.24 -5.55
N VAL A 83 16.85 -0.06 -5.11
CA VAL A 83 17.56 1.20 -5.37
C VAL A 83 18.95 1.19 -4.72
N ILE A 84 19.07 0.77 -3.46
CA ILE A 84 20.37 0.66 -2.78
C ILE A 84 21.32 -0.28 -3.53
N SER A 85 20.81 -1.46 -3.94
CA SER A 85 21.56 -2.44 -4.72
C SER A 85 22.04 -1.89 -6.07
N LEU A 86 21.19 -1.14 -6.77
CA LEU A 86 21.57 -0.49 -8.03
C LEU A 86 22.64 0.59 -7.83
N ILE A 87 22.57 1.36 -6.74
CA ILE A 87 23.59 2.36 -6.40
C ILE A 87 24.93 1.68 -6.03
N ASP A 88 24.90 0.51 -5.39
CA ASP A 88 26.08 -0.33 -5.20
C ASP A 88 26.66 -0.84 -6.53
N ASP A 89 25.78 -1.26 -7.46
CA ASP A 89 26.23 -1.70 -8.77
C ASP A 89 26.88 -0.55 -9.56
N VAL A 90 26.31 0.67 -9.52
CA VAL A 90 26.96 1.88 -10.08
C VAL A 90 28.39 2.03 -9.55
N SER A 91 28.58 1.92 -8.24
CA SER A 91 29.90 2.04 -7.61
C SER A 91 30.87 0.96 -8.11
N SER A 92 30.40 -0.30 -8.20
CA SER A 92 31.19 -1.42 -8.71
C SER A 92 31.58 -1.25 -10.18
N LYS A 93 30.64 -0.82 -11.04
CA LYS A 93 30.88 -0.59 -12.47
C LYS A 93 31.83 0.58 -12.72
N VAL A 94 31.72 1.65 -11.93
CA VAL A 94 32.66 2.79 -11.98
C VAL A 94 34.08 2.36 -11.60
N GLN A 95 34.24 1.50 -10.59
CA GLN A 95 35.56 0.94 -10.23
C GLN A 95 36.15 0.10 -11.36
N ARG A 96 35.32 -0.66 -12.07
CA ARG A 96 35.70 -1.46 -13.25
C ARG A 96 35.90 -0.62 -14.52
N LYS A 97 35.71 0.71 -14.45
CA LYS A 97 35.76 1.65 -15.58
C LYS A 97 34.70 1.37 -16.66
N ASP A 98 33.66 0.60 -16.34
CA ASP A 98 32.52 0.38 -17.24
C ASP A 98 31.47 1.47 -17.00
N TYR A 99 31.78 2.67 -17.48
CA TYR A 99 30.92 3.85 -17.29
C TYR A 99 29.57 3.70 -18.02
N SER A 100 29.51 2.91 -19.10
CA SER A 100 28.27 2.64 -19.84
C SER A 100 27.29 1.79 -19.02
N ALA A 101 27.79 0.79 -18.29
CA ALA A 101 26.97 -0.02 -17.40
C ALA A 101 26.62 0.76 -16.12
N ALA A 102 27.56 1.56 -15.60
CA ALA A 102 27.29 2.44 -14.46
C ALA A 102 26.14 3.43 -14.77
N LEU A 103 26.14 4.06 -15.95
CA LEU A 103 25.08 4.97 -16.36
C LEU A 103 23.72 4.26 -16.42
N ARG A 104 23.67 3.06 -17.01
CA ARG A 104 22.44 2.26 -17.10
C ARG A 104 21.91 1.88 -15.71
N ALA A 105 22.77 1.45 -14.80
CA ALA A 105 22.39 1.13 -13.42
C ALA A 105 21.83 2.36 -12.69
N LEU A 106 22.46 3.54 -12.87
CA LEU A 106 21.98 4.79 -12.28
C LEU A 106 20.60 5.21 -12.84
N GLN A 107 20.39 5.07 -14.15
CA GLN A 107 19.10 5.35 -14.78
C GLN A 107 18.00 4.38 -14.33
N MET A 108 18.34 3.11 -14.10
CA MET A 108 17.42 2.14 -13.48
C MET A 108 17.08 2.56 -12.05
N ALA A 109 18.08 2.94 -11.25
CA ALA A 109 17.87 3.42 -9.88
C ALA A 109 16.93 4.63 -9.83
N ARG A 110 17.09 5.58 -10.76
CA ARG A 110 16.20 6.74 -10.92
C ARG A 110 14.75 6.34 -11.22
N ARG A 111 14.52 5.33 -12.06
CA ARG A 111 13.18 4.83 -12.38
C ARG A 111 12.51 4.18 -11.17
N PHE A 112 13.25 3.40 -10.39
CA PHE A 112 12.74 2.81 -9.16
C PHE A 112 12.48 3.86 -8.08
N LEU A 113 13.35 4.85 -7.96
CA LEU A 113 13.17 5.97 -7.04
C LEU A 113 11.93 6.79 -7.39
N ALA A 114 11.68 7.10 -8.67
CA ALA A 114 10.48 7.82 -9.09
C ALA A 114 9.18 7.03 -8.77
N ARG A 115 9.22 5.70 -8.85
CA ARG A 115 8.08 4.83 -8.46
C ARG A 115 7.86 4.81 -6.95
N LEU A 116 8.94 4.92 -6.18
CA LEU A 116 8.89 5.04 -4.73
C LEU A 116 8.30 6.41 -4.36
N ASP A 117 8.83 7.49 -4.94
CA ASP A 117 8.41 8.88 -4.70
C ASP A 117 6.91 9.08 -5.03
N ALA A 118 6.43 8.59 -6.18
CA ALA A 118 5.01 8.69 -6.56
C ALA A 118 4.05 7.98 -5.59
N ARG A 119 4.51 6.99 -4.83
CA ARG A 119 3.70 6.27 -3.83
C ARG A 119 3.77 6.89 -2.44
N TYR A 120 4.85 7.60 -2.11
CA TYR A 120 5.11 8.22 -0.81
C TYR A 120 5.07 9.75 -0.83
N ALA A 121 4.71 10.37 -1.96
CA ALA A 121 4.74 11.82 -2.21
C ALA A 121 4.02 12.69 -1.16
N LYS A 122 3.16 12.11 -0.30
CA LYS A 122 2.54 12.85 0.81
C LYS A 122 3.52 13.17 1.95
N ASP A 123 4.55 12.36 2.17
CA ASP A 123 5.48 12.50 3.31
C ASP A 123 6.88 13.02 2.92
N LEU A 124 7.16 13.11 1.62
CA LEU A 124 8.47 13.52 1.07
C LEU A 124 8.69 15.04 0.99
N THR A 125 7.72 15.87 1.40
CA THR A 125 7.88 17.34 1.46
C THR A 125 9.05 17.80 2.35
N GLN A 126 9.61 16.91 3.18
CA GLN A 126 10.72 17.19 4.08
C GLN A 126 12.11 16.75 3.58
N HIS A 127 12.23 16.04 2.45
CA HIS A 127 13.53 15.60 1.97
C HIS A 127 14.10 16.53 0.88
N PRO A 128 15.41 16.87 0.95
CA PRO A 128 16.07 17.57 -0.14
C PRO A 128 15.92 16.72 -1.40
N SER A 129 15.46 17.35 -2.49
CA SER A 129 15.16 16.64 -3.73
C SER A 129 16.33 15.73 -4.14
N LEU A 130 16.07 14.44 -4.28
CA LEU A 130 17.07 13.46 -4.76
C LEU A 130 17.40 13.64 -6.25
N THR A 131 16.53 14.33 -6.97
CA THR A 131 16.65 14.65 -8.40
C THR A 131 17.96 15.37 -8.77
N PRO A 132 18.37 16.48 -8.13
CA PRO A 132 19.66 17.12 -8.40
C PRO A 132 20.84 16.19 -8.13
N LEU A 133 20.85 15.44 -7.03
CA LEU A 133 21.94 14.50 -6.72
C LEU A 133 22.09 13.41 -7.79
N LEU A 134 20.96 12.88 -8.27
CA LEU A 134 20.95 11.91 -9.37
C LEU A 134 21.41 12.53 -10.70
N ASN A 135 20.96 13.75 -11.01
CA ASN A 135 21.39 14.47 -12.21
C ASN A 135 22.89 14.77 -12.19
N ASP A 136 23.44 15.19 -11.05
CA ASP A 136 24.86 15.51 -10.90
C ASP A 136 25.71 14.24 -11.01
N ALA A 137 25.28 13.14 -10.41
CA ALA A 137 25.90 11.82 -10.56
C ALA A 137 25.87 11.35 -12.02
N GLU A 138 24.73 11.50 -12.71
CA GLU A 138 24.56 11.15 -14.12
C GLU A 138 25.49 11.97 -15.01
N MET A 139 25.59 13.28 -14.76
CA MET A 139 26.48 14.18 -15.49
C MET A 139 27.95 13.81 -15.32
N ILE A 140 28.39 13.40 -14.13
CA ILE A 140 29.76 12.95 -13.88
C ILE A 140 30.08 11.69 -14.70
N ILE A 141 29.16 10.72 -14.72
CA ILE A 141 29.34 9.48 -15.49
C ILE A 141 29.33 9.78 -17.00
N LEU A 142 28.43 10.64 -17.48
CA LEU A 142 28.38 11.05 -18.88
C LEU A 142 29.67 11.76 -19.33
N LYS A 143 30.21 12.66 -18.49
CA LYS A 143 31.51 13.29 -18.75
C LYS A 143 32.63 12.25 -18.85
N ALA A 144 32.61 11.21 -18.02
CA ALA A 144 33.58 10.13 -18.07
C ALA A 144 33.45 9.25 -19.34
N ILE A 145 32.24 9.09 -19.89
CA ILE A 145 32.00 8.37 -21.15
C ILE A 145 32.51 9.18 -22.35
N HIS A 146 32.27 10.49 -22.35
CA HIS A 146 32.60 11.37 -23.48
C HIS A 146 34.04 11.88 -23.48
N ASN A 147 34.81 11.64 -22.41
CA ASN A 147 36.22 11.99 -22.38
C ASN A 147 36.99 11.02 -23.29
N THR A 148 37.37 11.48 -24.48
CA THR A 148 38.00 10.69 -25.55
C THR A 148 39.50 10.45 -25.33
N THR A 149 40.13 11.22 -24.45
CA THR A 149 41.47 10.92 -23.95
C THR A 149 41.38 9.73 -23.00
N SER A 150 42.34 8.80 -23.06
CA SER A 150 42.42 7.57 -22.23
C SER A 150 42.39 7.77 -20.70
N ALA A 151 42.16 9.00 -20.24
CA ALA A 151 41.95 9.41 -18.88
C ALA A 151 40.59 8.92 -18.37
N THR A 152 40.67 7.79 -17.68
CA THR A 152 39.71 7.38 -16.66
C THR A 152 39.27 8.56 -15.79
N MET A 153 38.00 8.57 -15.39
CA MET A 153 37.40 9.57 -14.49
C MET A 153 38.37 10.05 -13.40
N SER A 154 38.52 11.37 -13.26
CA SER A 154 39.48 11.98 -12.33
C SER A 154 39.22 11.53 -10.88
N ARG A 155 40.27 11.52 -10.05
CA ARG A 155 40.15 11.12 -8.63
C ARG A 155 39.13 11.99 -7.89
N GLU A 156 39.13 13.29 -8.18
CA GLU A 156 38.16 14.25 -7.64
C GLU A 156 36.74 13.91 -8.08
N ALA A 157 36.50 13.70 -9.37
CA ALA A 157 35.19 13.30 -9.87
C ALA A 157 34.70 11.99 -9.25
N ARG A 158 35.61 11.03 -8.99
CA ARG A 158 35.29 9.76 -8.31
C ARG A 158 34.92 9.94 -6.86
N HIS A 159 35.61 10.82 -6.16
CA HIS A 159 35.24 11.16 -4.80
C HIS A 159 33.88 11.86 -4.75
N THR A 160 33.64 12.84 -5.61
CA THR A 160 32.36 13.56 -5.70
C THR A 160 31.21 12.64 -6.07
N LEU A 161 31.40 11.74 -7.04
CA LEU A 161 30.40 10.73 -7.37
C LEU A 161 30.11 9.82 -6.16
N SER A 162 31.14 9.35 -5.46
CA SER A 162 30.97 8.52 -4.27
C SER A 162 30.17 9.25 -3.18
N ASP A 163 30.44 10.53 -2.96
CA ASP A 163 29.67 11.34 -1.99
C ASP A 163 28.20 11.44 -2.39
N TYR A 164 27.90 11.69 -3.67
CA TYR A 164 26.52 11.69 -4.16
C TYR A 164 25.84 10.33 -3.99
N LEU A 165 26.50 9.22 -4.33
CA LEU A 165 25.93 7.89 -4.17
C LEU A 165 25.65 7.57 -2.70
N VAL A 166 26.54 7.96 -1.77
CA VAL A 166 26.32 7.78 -0.32
C VAL A 166 25.14 8.61 0.18
N ARG A 167 25.02 9.87 -0.26
CA ARG A 167 23.88 10.74 0.12
C ARG A 167 22.55 10.20 -0.41
N ILE A 168 22.54 9.67 -1.63
CA ILE A 168 21.36 8.99 -2.21
C ILE A 168 20.98 7.77 -1.36
N LYS A 169 21.94 6.90 -1.00
CA LYS A 169 21.68 5.74 -0.14
C LYS A 169 21.11 6.13 1.21
N SER A 170 21.75 7.06 1.91
CA SER A 170 21.32 7.54 3.22
C SER A 170 19.88 8.07 3.19
N SER A 171 19.52 8.77 2.12
CA SER A 171 18.16 9.29 1.94
C SER A 171 17.14 8.18 1.68
N VAL A 172 17.50 7.17 0.88
CA VAL A 172 16.64 5.99 0.61
C VAL A 172 16.48 5.12 1.86
N GLU A 173 17.52 4.95 2.67
CA GLU A 173 17.45 4.27 3.96
C GLU A 173 16.56 5.01 4.95
N THR A 174 16.64 6.34 4.97
CA THR A 174 15.76 7.17 5.81
C THR A 174 14.29 7.02 5.40
N LEU A 175 14.03 6.95 4.08
CA LEU A 175 12.70 6.72 3.54
C LEU A 175 12.17 5.32 3.87
N GLU A 176 13.03 4.28 3.84
CA GLU A 176 12.66 2.93 4.25
C GLU A 176 12.27 2.86 5.72
N ARG A 177 13.08 3.46 6.62
CA ARG A 177 12.83 3.46 8.06
C ARG A 177 11.55 4.19 8.45
N ARG A 178 11.24 5.33 7.84
CA ARG A 178 9.99 6.06 8.13
C ARG A 178 8.75 5.30 7.69
N GLY A 179 8.83 4.55 6.58
CA GLY A 179 7.74 3.67 6.18
C GLY A 179 7.39 2.64 7.26
N VAL A 180 8.32 2.29 8.17
CA VAL A 180 8.13 1.29 9.24
C VAL A 180 7.39 1.86 10.46
N GLU A 181 7.34 3.19 10.61
CA GLU A 181 6.76 3.86 11.79
C GLU A 181 5.26 4.21 11.64
N GLU A 182 4.65 4.00 10.46
CA GLU A 182 3.20 4.15 10.20
C GLU A 182 2.44 2.81 10.08
#